data_AF-A0A0G1S6B6-F1
#
_entry.id   AF-A0A0G1S6B6-F1
#
_cell.length_a   1.000
_cell.length_b   1.000
_cell.length_c   1.000
_cell.angle_alpha   90.00
_cell.angle_beta   90.00
_cell.angle_gamma   90.00
#
_symmetry.space_group_name_H-M   'P 1'
#
loop_
_entity.id
_entity.type
_entity.pdbx_description
1 polymer ?
#
loop_
_entity_poly.entity_id
_entity_poly.type
_entity_poly.pdbx_seq_one_letter_code
_entity_poly.pdbx_strand_id
1 'polypeptide(L)'
;MKHFFGKIFNWRNLKIAAYAVAAFAVFLVALNYGLEKYNQSKQWQEIKKSAEAFQKAEQELYQKMMADTYGGKTPQETLELFIAAVEKGDYELASKYFVAEKQEEWNKNFGVIKNIKEYISDTKEIRDNLSNGRFSEQKDRFILEKPIYTKFILYPSDVWKISEI
;
A
#
# COMPACT_ATOMS: atom_id res chain seq x y z
N MET A 1 78.28 27.40 -18.46
CA MET A 1 77.09 26.83 -17.78
C MET A 1 75.90 26.69 -18.74
N LYS A 2 76.04 25.93 -19.85
CA LYS A 2 74.92 25.56 -20.74
C LYS A 2 75.37 24.35 -21.57
N HIS A 3 75.30 23.13 -21.04
CA HIS A 3 75.30 21.89 -21.83
C HIS A 3 75.14 20.67 -20.89
N PHE A 4 73.99 20.54 -20.24
CA PHE A 4 73.71 19.34 -19.42
C PHE A 4 72.27 18.80 -19.55
N PHE A 5 71.55 19.08 -20.64
CA PHE A 5 70.22 18.50 -20.86
C PHE A 5 69.99 18.22 -22.34
N GLY A 6 70.49 17.10 -22.84
CA GLY A 6 70.37 16.79 -24.26
C GLY A 6 70.51 15.32 -24.63
N LYS A 7 70.00 14.38 -23.81
CA LYS A 7 69.92 12.97 -24.24
C LYS A 7 68.99 12.06 -23.42
N ILE A 8 67.80 12.51 -23.02
CA ILE A 8 66.86 11.65 -22.24
C ILE A 8 65.47 11.51 -22.90
N PHE A 9 65.15 12.30 -23.93
CA PHE A 9 63.75 12.44 -24.38
C PHE A 9 63.55 11.95 -25.83
N ASN A 10 63.24 10.66 -26.00
CA ASN A 10 62.85 10.10 -27.30
C ASN A 10 61.36 10.38 -27.56
N TRP A 11 61.08 11.43 -28.33
CA TRP A 11 59.73 11.90 -28.70
C TRP A 11 58.79 10.82 -29.21
N ARG A 12 59.32 9.75 -29.83
CA ARG A 12 58.51 8.64 -30.32
C ARG A 12 57.89 7.83 -29.17
N ASN A 13 58.62 7.62 -28.09
CA ASN A 13 58.14 6.88 -26.91
C ASN A 13 57.11 7.68 -26.11
N LEU A 14 57.22 9.01 -26.13
CA LEU A 14 56.24 9.89 -25.47
C LEU A 14 54.92 9.95 -26.22
N LYS A 15 54.94 9.93 -27.56
CA LYS A 15 53.72 9.83 -28.36
C LYS A 15 53.01 8.50 -28.09
N ILE A 16 53.75 7.39 -28.02
CA ILE A 16 53.19 6.07 -27.66
C ILE A 16 52.60 6.09 -26.26
N ALA A 17 53.30 6.66 -25.28
CA ALA A 17 52.78 6.81 -23.92
C ALA A 17 51.51 7.67 -23.88
N ALA A 18 51.46 8.77 -24.63
CA ALA A 18 50.28 9.63 -24.73
C ALA A 18 49.08 8.90 -25.35
N TYR A 19 49.28 8.12 -26.42
CA TYR A 19 48.21 7.29 -27.01
C TYR A 19 47.72 6.21 -26.06
N ALA A 20 48.62 5.56 -25.30
CA ALA A 20 48.25 4.56 -24.32
C ALA A 20 47.40 5.16 -23.18
N VAL A 21 47.77 6.34 -22.67
CA VAL A 21 46.99 7.08 -21.66
C VAL A 21 45.63 7.49 -22.21
N ALA A 22 45.56 8.00 -23.45
CA ALA A 22 44.30 8.36 -24.09
C ALA A 22 43.39 7.15 -24.29
N ALA A 23 43.92 6.01 -24.75
CA ALA A 23 43.16 4.78 -24.91
C ALA A 23 42.64 4.24 -23.57
N PHE A 24 43.45 4.32 -22.52
CA PHE A 24 43.05 3.93 -21.18
C PHE A 24 41.95 4.85 -20.62
N ALA A 25 42.04 6.16 -20.84
CA ALA A 25 40.99 7.10 -20.46
C ALA A 25 39.67 6.80 -21.18
N VAL A 26 39.70 6.51 -22.49
CA VAL A 26 38.51 6.10 -23.26
C VAL A 26 37.93 4.78 -22.73
N PHE A 27 38.79 3.82 -22.40
CA PHE A 27 38.37 2.55 -21.81
C PHE A 27 37.67 2.73 -20.46
N LEU A 28 38.18 3.60 -19.58
CA LEU A 28 37.54 3.91 -18.30
C LEU A 28 36.18 4.58 -18.47
N VAL A 29 36.03 5.48 -19.45
CA VAL A 29 34.73 6.10 -19.76
C VAL A 29 33.74 5.05 -20.27
N ALA A 30 34.17 4.15 -21.17
CA ALA A 30 33.33 3.07 -21.67
C ALA A 30 32.93 2.07 -20.56
N LEU A 31 33.85 1.74 -19.66
CA LEU A 31 33.57 0.93 -18.47
C LEU A 31 32.53 1.58 -17.58
N ASN A 32 32.70 2.88 -17.27
CA ASN A 32 31.78 3.61 -16.42
C ASN A 32 30.36 3.65 -17.03
N TYR A 33 30.26 3.94 -18.33
CA TYR A 33 29.00 3.93 -19.06
C TYR A 33 28.33 2.54 -19.07
N GLY A 34 29.12 1.47 -19.25
CA GLY A 34 28.61 0.09 -19.20
C GLY A 34 28.09 -0.31 -17.82
N LEU A 35 28.80 0.08 -16.75
CA LEU A 35 28.39 -0.19 -15.36
C LEU A 35 27.11 0.57 -14.98
N GLU A 36 26.99 1.84 -15.38
CA GLU A 36 25.80 2.64 -15.13
C GLU A 36 24.56 2.04 -15.81
N LYS A 37 24.69 1.63 -17.08
CA LYS A 37 23.60 0.98 -17.83
C LYS A 37 23.21 -0.38 -17.25
N TYR A 38 24.17 -1.17 -16.77
CA TYR A 38 23.90 -2.44 -16.08
C TYR A 38 23.12 -2.23 -14.77
N ASN A 39 23.56 -1.27 -13.95
CA ASN A 39 22.88 -0.94 -12.68
C ASN A 39 21.47 -0.39 -12.92
N GLN A 40 21.31 0.47 -13.93
CA GLN A 40 20.00 1.01 -14.32
C GLN A 40 19.06 -0.10 -14.79
N SER A 41 19.54 -1.06 -15.60
CA SER A 41 18.75 -2.20 -16.03
C SER A 41 18.28 -3.05 -14.84
N LYS A 42 19.16 -3.33 -13.87
CA LYS A 42 18.81 -4.08 -12.66
C LYS A 42 17.75 -3.33 -11.83
N GLN A 43 17.92 -2.02 -11.63
CA GLN A 43 16.93 -1.19 -10.93
C GLN A 43 15.56 -1.19 -11.62
N TRP A 44 15.52 -1.10 -12.95
CA TRP A 44 14.27 -1.20 -13.70
C TRP A 44 13.58 -2.55 -13.55
N GLN A 45 14.34 -3.65 -13.47
CA GLN A 45 13.77 -4.98 -13.22
C GLN A 45 13.15 -5.09 -11.82
N GLU A 46 13.83 -4.56 -10.79
CA GLU A 46 13.28 -4.54 -9.43
C GLU A 46 12.01 -3.66 -9.33
N ILE A 47 12.00 -2.50 -10.00
CA ILE A 47 10.81 -1.64 -10.08
C ILE A 47 9.66 -2.37 -10.77
N LYS A 48 9.91 -3.06 -11.89
CA LYS A 48 8.90 -3.86 -12.59
C LYS A 48 8.35 -4.98 -11.71
N LYS A 49 9.24 -5.74 -11.07
CA LYS A 49 8.84 -6.83 -10.17
C LYS A 49 8.00 -6.34 -9.00
N SER A 50 8.38 -5.19 -8.42
CA SER A 50 7.60 -4.52 -7.38
C SER A 50 6.23 -4.11 -7.90
N ALA A 51 6.16 -3.43 -9.05
CA ALA A 51 4.91 -3.02 -9.67
C ALA A 51 3.98 -4.21 -9.99
N GLU A 52 4.52 -5.31 -10.52
CA GLU A 52 3.77 -6.55 -10.77
C GLU A 52 3.25 -7.18 -9.46
N ALA A 53 4.05 -7.18 -8.40
CA ALA A 53 3.62 -7.66 -7.09
C ALA A 53 2.49 -6.80 -6.51
N PHE A 54 2.58 -5.47 -6.64
CA PHE A 54 1.52 -4.54 -6.26
C PHE A 54 0.23 -4.80 -7.06
N GLN A 55 0.32 -4.96 -8.38
CA GLN A 55 -0.83 -5.26 -9.23
C GLN A 55 -1.49 -6.59 -8.86
N LYS A 56 -0.69 -7.63 -8.59
CA LYS A 56 -1.23 -8.92 -8.14
C LYS A 56 -1.93 -8.81 -6.79
N ALA A 57 -1.33 -8.11 -5.83
CA ALA A 57 -1.95 -7.89 -4.53
C ALA A 57 -3.27 -7.11 -4.63
N GLU A 58 -3.33 -6.08 -5.49
CA GLU A 58 -4.55 -5.32 -5.76
C GLU A 58 -5.63 -6.19 -6.41
N GLN A 59 -5.26 -7.02 -7.40
CA GLN A 59 -6.18 -7.97 -8.02
C GLN A 59 -6.70 -8.98 -7.02
N GLU A 60 -5.84 -9.58 -6.19
CA GLU A 60 -6.26 -10.52 -5.16
C GLU A 60 -7.20 -9.89 -4.13
N LEU A 61 -6.92 -8.66 -3.70
CA LEU A 61 -7.80 -7.91 -2.81
C LEU A 61 -9.15 -7.66 -3.48
N TYR A 62 -9.15 -7.20 -4.73
CA TYR A 62 -10.38 -6.96 -5.49
C TYR A 62 -11.22 -8.24 -5.66
N GLN A 63 -10.60 -9.38 -5.96
CA GLN A 63 -11.29 -10.67 -6.06
C GLN A 63 -11.88 -11.09 -4.71
N LYS A 64 -11.17 -10.88 -3.60
CA LYS A 64 -11.71 -11.12 -2.25
C LYS A 64 -12.90 -10.22 -1.96
N MET A 65 -12.82 -8.94 -2.29
CA MET A 65 -13.93 -8.00 -2.10
C MET A 65 -15.15 -8.38 -2.95
N MET A 66 -14.94 -8.84 -4.19
CA MET A 66 -15.99 -9.34 -5.08
C MET A 66 -16.66 -10.63 -4.58
N ALA A 67 -15.90 -11.51 -3.95
CA ALA A 67 -16.41 -12.75 -3.37
C ALA A 67 -17.04 -12.56 -1.98
N ASP A 68 -16.88 -11.38 -1.37
CA ASP A 68 -17.34 -11.12 -0.01
C ASP A 68 -18.86 -10.86 0.01
N THR A 69 -19.57 -11.69 0.76
CA THR A 69 -21.03 -11.63 0.93
C THR A 69 -21.46 -11.12 2.30
N TYR A 70 -20.53 -10.78 3.19
CA TYR A 70 -20.85 -10.34 4.55
C TYR A 70 -21.13 -8.83 4.56
N GLY A 71 -22.33 -8.44 4.97
CA GLY A 71 -22.74 -7.04 5.00
C GLY A 71 -24.15 -6.88 4.44
N GLY A 72 -24.74 -5.72 4.71
CA GLY A 72 -26.05 -5.36 4.21
C GLY A 72 -25.99 -4.66 2.85
N LYS A 73 -27.15 -4.49 2.24
CA LYS A 73 -27.35 -3.62 1.06
C LYS A 73 -27.32 -2.15 1.39
N THR A 74 -27.34 -1.81 2.68
CA THR A 74 -27.21 -0.43 3.18
C THR A 74 -26.22 -0.35 4.36
N PRO A 75 -25.67 0.86 4.67
CA PRO A 75 -24.89 1.08 5.89
C PRO A 75 -25.67 0.69 7.15
N GLN A 76 -26.97 1.02 7.19
CA GLN A 76 -27.89 0.68 8.29
C GLN A 76 -27.96 -0.83 8.53
N GLU A 77 -28.29 -1.58 7.49
CA GLU A 77 -28.42 -3.05 7.57
C GLU A 77 -27.09 -3.70 7.98
N THR A 78 -25.96 -3.19 7.48
CA THR A 78 -24.63 -3.68 7.86
C THR A 78 -24.36 -3.46 9.34
N LEU A 79 -24.68 -2.27 9.87
CA LEU A 79 -24.49 -1.96 11.29
C LEU A 79 -25.42 -2.79 12.18
N GLU A 80 -26.65 -3.05 11.75
CA GLU A 80 -27.58 -3.91 12.47
C GLU A 80 -27.10 -5.38 12.53
N LEU A 81 -26.62 -5.92 11.40
CA LEU A 81 -26.01 -7.25 11.35
C LEU A 81 -24.78 -7.34 12.26
N PHE A 82 -23.96 -6.29 12.28
CA PHE A 82 -22.81 -6.18 13.16
C PHE A 82 -23.21 -6.20 14.64
N ILE A 83 -24.11 -5.29 15.06
CA ILE A 83 -24.60 -5.22 16.44
C ILE A 83 -25.19 -6.57 16.87
N ALA A 84 -25.99 -7.20 16.02
CA ALA A 84 -26.60 -8.49 16.31
C ALA A 84 -25.56 -9.62 16.51
N ALA A 85 -24.46 -9.61 15.76
CA ALA A 85 -23.37 -10.58 15.95
C ALA A 85 -22.62 -10.32 17.27
N VAL A 86 -22.33 -9.05 17.59
CA VAL A 86 -21.68 -8.66 18.85
C VAL A 86 -22.56 -9.03 20.06
N GLU A 87 -23.87 -8.76 20.01
CA GLU A 87 -24.83 -9.12 21.07
C GLU A 87 -24.92 -10.64 21.31
N LYS A 88 -24.73 -11.44 20.25
CA LYS A 88 -24.67 -12.91 20.33
C LYS A 88 -23.32 -13.44 20.78
N GLY A 89 -22.30 -12.58 20.91
CA GLY A 89 -20.92 -12.98 21.18
C GLY A 89 -20.23 -13.67 20.01
N ASP A 90 -20.78 -13.58 18.80
CA ASP A 90 -20.18 -14.13 17.58
C ASP A 90 -19.21 -13.11 16.97
N TYR A 91 -18.04 -12.99 17.61
CA TYR A 91 -17.04 -12.00 17.23
C TYR A 91 -16.33 -12.32 15.93
N GLU A 92 -16.26 -13.60 15.56
CA GLU A 92 -15.77 -14.00 14.25
C GLU A 92 -16.71 -13.43 13.18
N LEU A 93 -18.03 -13.61 13.32
CA LEU A 93 -19.00 -13.03 12.39
C LEU A 93 -19.00 -11.50 12.45
N ALA A 94 -18.95 -10.90 13.64
CA ALA A 94 -18.90 -9.46 13.81
C ALA A 94 -17.71 -8.84 13.06
N SER A 95 -16.54 -9.48 13.13
CA SER A 95 -15.35 -9.03 12.43
C SER A 95 -15.50 -9.03 10.90
N LYS A 96 -16.30 -9.95 10.34
CA LYS A 96 -16.53 -10.05 8.88
C LYS A 96 -17.30 -8.88 8.29
N TYR A 97 -18.01 -8.10 9.11
CA TYR A 97 -18.69 -6.87 8.63
C TYR A 97 -17.74 -5.69 8.45
N PHE A 98 -16.48 -5.81 8.91
CA PHE A 98 -15.44 -4.84 8.62
C PHE A 98 -14.77 -5.10 7.26
N VAL A 99 -14.11 -4.06 6.75
CA VAL A 99 -13.19 -4.18 5.61
C VAL A 99 -12.10 -5.21 5.89
N ALA A 100 -11.65 -5.91 4.85
CA ALA A 100 -10.72 -7.05 4.95
C ALA A 100 -9.48 -6.78 5.81
N GLU A 101 -8.91 -5.59 5.73
CA GLU A 101 -7.70 -5.21 6.45
C GLU A 101 -7.92 -5.10 7.97
N LYS A 102 -9.17 -4.94 8.42
CA LYS A 102 -9.54 -4.74 9.82
C LYS A 102 -10.14 -5.99 10.48
N GLN A 103 -10.50 -7.02 9.72
CA GLN A 103 -11.20 -8.19 10.27
C GLN A 103 -10.36 -8.91 11.34
N GLU A 104 -9.07 -9.12 11.07
CA GLU A 104 -8.18 -9.78 12.04
C GLU A 104 -7.98 -8.95 13.31
N GLU A 105 -7.84 -7.63 13.16
CA GLU A 105 -7.72 -6.69 14.27
C GLU A 105 -8.96 -6.75 15.17
N TRP A 106 -10.15 -6.60 14.60
CA TRP A 106 -11.39 -6.63 15.36
C TRP A 106 -11.65 -7.98 16.01
N ASN A 107 -11.41 -9.09 15.30
CA ASN A 107 -11.59 -10.43 15.86
C ASN A 107 -10.74 -10.65 17.12
N LYS A 108 -9.50 -10.12 17.14
CA LYS A 108 -8.63 -10.16 18.32
C LYS A 108 -9.10 -9.21 19.41
N ASN A 109 -9.50 -7.99 19.03
CA ASN A 109 -9.87 -6.95 19.98
C ASN A 109 -11.15 -7.27 20.76
N PHE A 110 -12.14 -7.93 20.15
CA PHE A 110 -13.38 -8.29 20.83
C PHE A 110 -13.18 -9.13 22.10
N GLY A 111 -12.14 -9.98 22.14
CA GLY A 111 -11.79 -10.77 23.33
C GLY A 111 -11.21 -9.94 24.48
N VAL A 112 -10.87 -8.67 24.23
CA VAL A 112 -10.20 -7.75 25.18
C VAL A 112 -11.08 -6.56 25.55
N ILE A 113 -12.22 -6.36 24.88
CA ILE A 113 -13.16 -5.28 25.20
C ILE A 113 -13.69 -5.48 26.61
N LYS A 114 -13.18 -4.68 27.56
CA LYS A 114 -13.53 -4.75 28.98
C LYS A 114 -15.01 -4.46 29.24
N ASN A 115 -15.65 -3.65 28.38
CA ASN A 115 -17.04 -3.26 28.54
C ASN A 115 -17.82 -3.40 27.23
N ILE A 116 -18.09 -4.64 26.84
CA ILE A 116 -18.86 -4.94 25.62
C ILE A 116 -20.24 -4.30 25.61
N LYS A 117 -20.86 -4.08 26.77
CA LYS A 117 -22.18 -3.44 26.90
C LYS A 117 -22.14 -1.97 26.52
N GLU A 118 -21.10 -1.25 26.93
CA GLU A 118 -20.87 0.15 26.55
C GLU A 118 -20.62 0.26 25.05
N TYR A 119 -19.78 -0.62 24.50
CA TYR A 119 -19.56 -0.68 23.05
C TYR A 119 -20.86 -0.96 22.25
N ILE A 120 -21.72 -1.86 22.74
CA ILE A 120 -23.04 -2.10 22.15
C ILE A 120 -23.95 -0.86 22.27
N SER A 121 -23.84 -0.10 23.37
CA SER A 121 -24.59 1.14 23.55
C SER A 121 -24.17 2.20 22.52
N ASP A 122 -22.86 2.42 22.38
CA ASP A 122 -22.30 3.40 21.45
C ASP A 122 -22.66 3.06 19.99
N THR A 123 -22.58 1.78 19.63
CA THR A 123 -22.95 1.30 18.28
C THR A 123 -24.45 1.46 18.00
N LYS A 124 -25.31 1.34 19.00
CA LYS A 124 -26.75 1.66 18.89
C LYS A 124 -26.99 3.15 18.75
N GLU A 125 -26.24 3.99 19.45
CA GLU A 125 -26.33 5.44 19.29
C GLU A 125 -25.94 5.87 17.87
N ILE A 126 -24.88 5.28 17.31
CA ILE A 126 -24.49 5.46 15.90
C ILE A 126 -25.65 5.08 14.98
N ARG A 127 -26.23 3.88 15.16
CA ARG A 127 -27.36 3.39 14.37
C ARG A 127 -28.52 4.38 14.37
N ASP A 128 -28.88 4.91 15.54
CA ASP A 128 -30.00 5.84 15.68
C ASP A 128 -29.71 7.22 15.05
N ASN A 129 -28.44 7.54 14.80
CA ASN A 129 -27.99 8.77 14.15
C ASN A 129 -27.58 8.59 12.69
N LEU A 130 -27.67 7.38 12.11
CA LEU A 130 -27.25 7.15 10.73
C LEU A 130 -28.02 8.02 9.72
N SER A 131 -29.22 8.51 10.02
CA SER A 131 -29.92 9.46 9.15
C SER A 131 -29.17 10.79 8.95
N ASN A 132 -28.24 11.13 9.85
CA ASN A 132 -27.45 12.36 9.80
C ASN A 132 -26.15 12.21 8.99
N GLY A 133 -25.83 10.99 8.53
CA GLY A 133 -24.66 10.76 7.71
C GLY A 133 -24.89 11.15 6.24
N ARG A 134 -23.82 11.12 5.47
CA ARG A 134 -23.82 11.54 4.06
C ARG A 134 -23.08 10.56 3.17
N PHE A 135 -23.58 10.39 1.95
CA PHE A 135 -22.88 9.65 0.92
C PHE A 135 -21.80 10.51 0.25
N SER A 136 -20.74 9.87 -0.25
CA SER A 136 -19.84 10.48 -1.23
C SER A 136 -20.58 10.78 -2.54
N GLU A 137 -19.98 11.62 -3.38
CA GLU A 137 -20.51 11.91 -4.72
C GLU A 137 -20.69 10.63 -5.57
N GLN A 138 -19.77 9.69 -5.42
CA GLN A 138 -19.77 8.39 -6.12
C GLN A 138 -20.70 7.37 -5.46
N LYS A 139 -21.29 7.69 -4.29
CA LYS A 139 -22.14 6.80 -3.48
C LYS A 139 -21.47 5.48 -3.06
N ASP A 140 -20.14 5.43 -3.15
CA ASP A 140 -19.29 4.32 -2.74
C ASP A 140 -18.92 4.36 -1.26
N ARG A 141 -19.20 5.47 -0.58
CA ARG A 141 -18.85 5.74 0.81
C ARG A 141 -20.01 6.41 1.51
N PHE A 142 -20.16 6.06 2.79
CA PHE A 142 -21.10 6.70 3.69
C PHE A 142 -20.36 7.12 4.96
N ILE A 143 -20.54 8.36 5.39
CA ILE A 143 -19.80 8.96 6.50
C ILE A 143 -20.78 9.57 7.48
N LEU A 144 -20.65 9.21 8.75
CA LEU A 144 -21.29 9.85 9.89
C LEU A 144 -20.20 10.51 10.74
N GLU A 145 -20.31 11.80 11.02
CA GLU A 145 -19.31 12.52 11.83
C GLU A 145 -19.61 12.48 13.34
N LYS A 146 -20.89 12.33 13.71
CA LYS A 146 -21.38 12.34 15.09
C LYS A 146 -22.44 11.25 15.29
N PRO A 147 -22.56 10.63 16.47
CA PRO A 147 -21.83 10.92 17.71
C PRO A 147 -20.36 10.47 17.68
N ILE A 148 -20.08 9.43 16.89
CA ILE A 148 -18.75 8.85 16.68
C ILE A 148 -18.49 8.81 15.18
N TYR A 149 -17.28 9.17 14.76
CA TYR A 149 -16.90 9.11 13.37
C TYR A 149 -17.01 7.67 12.85
N THR A 150 -17.95 7.44 11.95
CA THR A 150 -18.23 6.13 11.39
C THR A 150 -18.19 6.21 9.88
N LYS A 151 -17.47 5.29 9.25
CA LYS A 151 -17.30 5.25 7.79
C LYS A 151 -17.63 3.87 7.26
N PHE A 152 -18.47 3.83 6.24
CA PHE A 152 -18.79 2.63 5.49
C PHE A 152 -18.30 2.77 4.05
N ILE A 153 -17.93 1.63 3.46
CA ILE A 153 -17.48 1.52 2.07
C ILE A 153 -18.34 0.46 1.39
N LEU A 154 -18.82 0.77 0.19
CA LEU A 154 -19.51 -0.18 -0.68
C LEU A 154 -18.46 -1.02 -1.40
N TYR A 155 -18.52 -2.34 -1.18
CA TYR A 155 -17.70 -3.29 -1.91
C TYR A 155 -18.26 -3.52 -3.31
N PRO A 156 -17.41 -3.94 -4.27
CA PRO A 156 -17.85 -4.27 -5.62
C PRO A 156 -18.82 -5.47 -5.69
N SER A 157 -18.97 -6.24 -4.61
CA SER A 157 -19.99 -7.28 -4.43
C SER A 157 -21.37 -6.74 -4.01
N ASP A 158 -21.56 -5.42 -4.04
CA ASP A 158 -22.79 -4.73 -3.62
C ASP A 158 -23.18 -5.00 -2.15
N VAL A 159 -22.18 -5.10 -1.27
CA VAL A 159 -22.37 -5.13 0.18
C VAL A 159 -21.62 -3.98 0.84
N TRP A 160 -22.20 -3.40 1.88
CA TRP A 160 -21.54 -2.36 2.66
C TRP A 160 -20.67 -2.98 3.75
N LYS A 161 -19.53 -2.33 4.01
CA LYS A 161 -18.56 -2.73 5.03
C LYS A 161 -18.26 -1.57 5.97
N ILE A 162 -18.05 -1.88 7.24
CA ILE A 162 -17.55 -0.91 8.23
C ILE A 162 -16.05 -0.74 7.98
N SER A 163 -15.66 0.47 7.61
CA SER A 163 -14.25 0.83 7.48
C SER A 163 -13.73 1.47 8.77
N GLU A 164 -14.59 2.13 9.54
CA GLU A 164 -14.19 2.86 10.75
C GLU A 164 -15.37 3.02 11.70
N ILE A 165 -15.11 2.79 12.98
CA ILE A 165 -15.98 3.01 14.14
C ILE A 165 -15.11 3.05 15.39
#